data_AF-A0A974UQ53-F1
#
_entry.id   AF-A0A974UQ53-F1
#
_cell.length_a   1.000
_cell.length_b   1.000
_cell.length_c   1.000
_cell.angle_alpha   90.00
_cell.angle_beta   90.00
_cell.angle_gamma   90.00
#
_symmetry.space_group_name_H-M   'P 1'
#
loop_
_entity.id
_entity.type
_entity.pdbx_description
1 polymer ?
#
loop_
_entity_poly.entity_id
_entity_poly.type
_entity_poly.pdbx_seq_one_letter_code
_entity_poly.pdbx_strand_id
1 'polypeptide(L)'
;MEPLSESEQHGLLVEIGRLIRAHSPDPAAPAGIGFAQVGGHTEVQPRNTEANQDVTGKFEALRAGMYRQGRGTWLQARFVLAPDGTFDFDFYVDGDPQWSAPAEPDAYRDELETFPREDEHIPDWWRLRVGLPLGVRFRRARPAEVGEEREPLPDGELPLVLQYLEREALVGDTHRTDGTWLWPETVPHQLRRHGIAPEPELVAHIRELGFQPPYVEHLVRRTAEADLLGQPRPRPGAEDGQRTEGDVAAELETSADPELSDEQLLVVLVQRLGSFGVWPQAYRIGAVEAGKWCLSRGEAGWTVTSATGAEQTFTHLPDAAQQLLGALLLHPARLTGGRETPLETAKEVDDWPIQPAAGDPPLTLLRNKRLTRLPEGTVVLRFGEEPGNLVHHGEVRFATTSLPLERERVAHTYRLRRSLHVVTGVTVPWANLPGGAVAYVLPKPIAEHESDGSLERIE
;
A
#
# COMPACT_ATOMS: atom_id res chain seq x y z
N MET A 1 -4.29 -13.97 40.01
CA MET A 1 -5.73 -14.19 39.74
C MET A 1 -5.98 -15.68 39.88
N GLU A 2 -7.00 -16.08 40.64
CA GLU A 2 -7.40 -17.49 40.70
C GLU A 2 -8.17 -17.84 39.41
N PRO A 3 -7.86 -18.97 38.75
CA PRO A 3 -8.55 -19.38 37.54
C PRO A 3 -9.99 -19.78 37.87
N LEU A 4 -10.94 -19.38 37.02
CA LEU A 4 -12.34 -19.76 37.14
C LEU A 4 -12.51 -21.25 36.87
N SER A 5 -13.37 -21.91 37.65
CA SER A 5 -13.84 -23.26 37.36
C SER A 5 -14.69 -23.30 36.08
N GLU A 6 -14.83 -24.47 35.45
CA GLU A 6 -15.68 -24.63 34.26
C GLU A 6 -17.13 -24.18 34.50
N SER A 7 -17.66 -24.40 35.71
CA SER A 7 -19.01 -23.97 36.07
C SER A 7 -19.12 -22.44 36.16
N GLU A 8 -18.10 -21.76 36.65
CA GLU A 8 -18.08 -20.29 36.72
C GLU A 8 -17.89 -19.67 35.34
N GLN A 9 -17.03 -20.25 34.50
CA GLN A 9 -16.87 -19.86 33.10
C GLN A 9 -18.18 -20.01 32.33
N HIS A 10 -18.87 -21.15 32.49
CA HIS A 10 -20.18 -21.37 31.88
C HIS A 10 -21.23 -20.38 32.41
N GLY A 11 -21.20 -20.07 33.72
CA GLY A 11 -22.04 -19.04 34.32
C GLY A 11 -21.88 -17.67 33.66
N LEU A 12 -20.63 -17.23 33.44
CA LEU A 12 -20.34 -15.98 32.73
C LEU A 12 -20.84 -16.00 31.28
N LEU A 13 -20.65 -17.11 30.56
CA LEU A 13 -21.13 -17.25 29.18
C LEU A 13 -22.67 -17.15 29.10
N VAL A 14 -23.38 -17.73 30.07
CA VAL A 14 -24.84 -17.61 30.18
C VAL A 14 -25.26 -16.16 30.46
N GLU A 15 -24.54 -15.43 31.32
CA GLU A 15 -24.79 -14.01 31.58
C GLU A 15 -24.54 -13.14 30.34
N ILE A 16 -23.45 -13.38 29.62
CA ILE A 16 -23.15 -12.73 28.33
C ILE A 16 -24.30 -12.98 27.34
N GLY A 17 -24.75 -14.23 27.19
CA GLY A 17 -25.87 -14.57 26.31
C GLY A 17 -27.17 -13.85 26.68
N ARG A 18 -27.47 -13.69 27.98
CA ARG A 18 -28.63 -12.91 28.45
C ARG A 18 -28.51 -11.44 28.11
N LEU A 19 -27.34 -10.84 28.29
CA LEU A 19 -27.09 -9.43 27.96
C LEU A 19 -27.21 -9.18 26.45
N ILE A 20 -26.62 -10.06 25.62
CA ILE A 20 -26.73 -9.99 24.16
C ILE A 20 -28.19 -10.07 23.71
N ARG A 21 -28.95 -11.00 24.27
CA ARG A 21 -30.38 -11.17 23.96
C ARG A 21 -31.22 -9.95 24.38
N ALA A 22 -30.94 -9.38 25.55
CA ALA A 22 -31.68 -8.23 26.07
C ALA A 22 -31.55 -6.98 25.18
N HIS A 23 -30.42 -6.84 24.48
CA HIS A 23 -30.13 -5.71 23.59
C HIS A 23 -30.20 -6.09 22.09
N SER A 24 -30.80 -7.23 21.76
CA SER A 24 -30.95 -7.66 20.37
C SER A 24 -32.19 -6.99 19.73
N PRO A 25 -32.03 -6.20 18.65
CA PRO A 25 -33.15 -5.56 17.98
C PRO A 25 -34.03 -6.55 17.21
N ASP A 26 -33.46 -7.66 16.72
CA ASP A 26 -34.19 -8.76 16.07
C ASP A 26 -33.98 -10.09 16.82
N PRO A 27 -34.87 -10.46 17.75
CA PRO A 27 -34.72 -11.71 18.52
C PRO A 27 -34.98 -12.97 17.69
N ALA A 28 -35.47 -12.86 16.45
CA ALA A 28 -35.68 -14.00 15.56
C ALA A 28 -34.43 -14.35 14.74
N ALA A 29 -33.42 -13.47 14.71
CA ALA A 29 -32.15 -13.70 14.03
C ALA A 29 -31.03 -14.02 15.05
N PRO A 30 -29.96 -14.74 14.64
CA PRO A 30 -28.80 -14.92 15.49
C PRO A 30 -28.18 -13.57 15.90
N ALA A 31 -27.69 -13.49 17.12
CA ALA A 31 -26.99 -12.33 17.66
C ALA A 31 -25.60 -12.75 18.14
N GLY A 32 -24.64 -11.83 18.16
CA GLY A 32 -23.29 -12.21 18.56
C GLY A 32 -22.34 -11.05 18.72
N ILE A 33 -21.20 -11.35 19.32
CA ILE A 33 -20.12 -10.39 19.57
C ILE A 33 -18.80 -11.05 19.18
N GLY A 34 -18.05 -10.36 18.32
CA GLY A 34 -16.60 -10.53 18.23
C GLY A 34 -15.94 -9.65 19.28
N PHE A 35 -15.06 -10.21 20.09
CA PHE A 35 -14.30 -9.50 21.11
C PHE A 35 -12.82 -9.73 20.87
N ALA A 36 -12.01 -8.68 20.93
CA ALA A 36 -10.56 -8.77 20.92
C ALA A 36 -9.96 -7.81 21.96
N GLN A 37 -8.95 -8.27 22.70
CA GLN A 37 -8.23 -7.43 23.66
C GLN A 37 -6.75 -7.82 23.74
N VAL A 38 -5.89 -6.80 23.76
CA VAL A 38 -4.48 -6.90 24.10
C VAL A 38 -4.11 -5.72 25.01
N GLY A 39 -3.68 -6.01 26.24
CA GLY A 39 -3.38 -4.95 27.22
C GLY A 39 -4.59 -4.03 27.41
N GLY A 40 -4.38 -2.72 27.26
CA GLY A 40 -5.45 -1.72 27.33
C GLY A 40 -6.24 -1.50 26.01
N HIS A 41 -5.87 -2.16 24.91
CA HIS A 41 -6.54 -2.00 23.62
C HIS A 41 -7.63 -3.06 23.45
N THR A 42 -8.89 -2.63 23.35
CA THR A 42 -10.06 -3.50 23.24
C THR A 42 -10.91 -3.10 22.03
N GLU A 43 -11.31 -4.09 21.23
CA GLU A 43 -12.25 -3.91 20.12
C GLU A 43 -13.43 -4.88 20.26
N VAL A 44 -14.64 -4.37 20.07
CA VAL A 44 -15.88 -5.14 20.15
C VAL A 44 -16.70 -4.93 18.88
N GLN A 45 -17.01 -6.02 18.21
CA GLN A 45 -17.76 -6.04 16.95
C GLN A 45 -19.12 -6.72 17.19
N PRO A 46 -20.17 -5.94 17.48
CA PRO A 46 -21.50 -6.49 17.69
C PRO A 46 -22.19 -6.85 16.38
N ARG A 47 -23.01 -7.90 16.39
CA ARG A 47 -23.95 -8.24 15.32
C ARG A 47 -25.32 -8.55 15.90
N ASN A 48 -26.34 -7.82 15.44
CA ASN A 48 -27.72 -7.92 15.93
C ASN A 48 -27.82 -7.81 17.47
N THR A 49 -27.00 -6.93 18.05
CA THR A 49 -26.95 -6.56 19.47
C THR A 49 -26.17 -5.26 19.62
N GLU A 50 -26.06 -4.74 20.85
CA GLU A 50 -25.26 -3.56 21.18
C GLU A 50 -24.02 -3.94 22.01
N ALA A 51 -22.88 -3.32 21.71
CA ALA A 51 -21.68 -3.44 22.51
C ALA A 51 -21.74 -2.42 23.67
N ASN A 52 -22.05 -2.89 24.88
CA ASN A 52 -22.08 -2.05 26.08
C ASN A 52 -20.95 -2.45 27.06
N GLN A 53 -20.76 -1.60 28.08
CA GLN A 53 -19.70 -1.80 29.08
C GLN A 53 -19.92 -3.06 29.92
N ASP A 54 -21.17 -3.44 30.20
CA ASP A 54 -21.47 -4.64 30.99
C ASP A 54 -21.03 -5.91 30.25
N VAL A 55 -21.35 -6.03 28.96
CA VAL A 55 -20.94 -7.17 28.14
C VAL A 55 -19.42 -7.20 28.00
N THR A 56 -18.81 -6.06 27.72
CA THR A 56 -17.35 -5.93 27.61
C THR A 56 -16.65 -6.39 28.89
N GLY A 57 -17.09 -5.88 30.06
CA GLY A 57 -16.53 -6.27 31.35
C GLY A 57 -16.73 -7.76 31.69
N LYS A 58 -17.80 -8.40 31.19
CA LYS A 58 -17.99 -9.86 31.34
C LYS A 58 -17.01 -10.66 30.50
N PHE A 59 -16.71 -10.23 29.27
CA PHE A 59 -15.66 -10.85 28.46
C PHE A 59 -14.29 -10.66 29.12
N GLU A 60 -13.98 -9.48 29.65
CA GLU A 60 -12.73 -9.23 30.38
C GLU A 60 -12.60 -10.11 31.63
N ALA A 61 -13.69 -10.26 32.40
CA ALA A 61 -13.71 -11.16 33.56
C ALA A 61 -13.52 -12.63 33.16
N LEU A 62 -14.19 -13.08 32.09
CA LEU A 62 -14.02 -14.44 31.56
C LEU A 62 -12.58 -14.66 31.09
N ARG A 63 -12.00 -13.69 30.38
CA ARG A 63 -10.62 -13.69 29.90
C ARG A 63 -9.62 -13.79 31.05
N ALA A 64 -9.78 -12.94 32.06
CA ALA A 64 -8.93 -12.96 33.26
C ALA A 64 -9.04 -14.29 34.01
N GLY A 65 -10.26 -14.83 34.11
CA GLY A 65 -10.55 -16.11 34.74
C GLY A 65 -10.05 -17.34 33.99
N MET A 66 -9.86 -17.23 32.68
CA MET A 66 -9.32 -18.30 31.82
C MET A 66 -7.79 -18.26 31.68
N TYR A 67 -7.12 -17.33 32.36
CA TYR A 67 -5.66 -17.28 32.42
C TYR A 67 -5.07 -18.58 32.98
N ARG A 68 -4.05 -19.09 32.29
CA ARG A 68 -3.22 -20.20 32.77
C ARG A 68 -1.78 -19.74 32.90
N GLN A 69 -1.18 -20.03 34.06
CA GLN A 69 0.19 -19.65 34.35
C GLN A 69 1.16 -20.17 33.28
N GLY A 70 1.99 -19.29 32.74
CA GLY A 70 2.95 -19.61 31.69
C GLY A 70 2.34 -19.76 30.29
N ARG A 71 1.02 -19.89 30.15
CA ARG A 71 0.36 -19.97 28.83
C ARG A 71 -0.27 -18.66 28.39
N GLY A 72 -0.61 -17.80 29.35
CA GLY A 72 -1.38 -16.57 29.14
C GLY A 72 -2.88 -16.83 29.09
N THR A 73 -3.62 -15.86 28.53
CA THR A 73 -5.05 -15.96 28.24
C THR A 73 -5.32 -15.69 26.75
N TRP A 74 -6.56 -15.89 26.31
CA TRP A 74 -6.94 -15.66 24.92
C TRP A 74 -7.00 -14.17 24.56
N LEU A 75 -6.75 -13.86 23.28
CA LEU A 75 -6.73 -12.48 22.77
C LEU A 75 -8.00 -12.14 22.01
N GLN A 76 -8.64 -13.14 21.41
CA GLN A 76 -9.88 -12.97 20.67
C GLN A 76 -10.89 -14.03 21.06
N ALA A 77 -12.16 -13.67 21.01
CA ALA A 77 -13.26 -14.59 21.14
C ALA A 77 -14.43 -14.21 20.23
N ARG A 78 -15.22 -15.21 19.85
CA ARG A 78 -16.47 -15.04 19.13
C ARG A 78 -17.57 -15.76 19.89
N PHE A 79 -18.60 -15.01 20.23
CA PHE A 79 -19.82 -15.53 20.85
C PHE A 79 -20.97 -15.40 19.86
N VAL A 80 -21.67 -16.51 19.60
CA VAL A 80 -22.84 -16.55 18.74
C VAL A 80 -24.01 -17.14 19.52
N LEU A 81 -25.11 -16.39 19.61
CA LEU A 81 -26.36 -16.77 20.23
C LEU A 81 -27.41 -17.06 19.14
N ALA A 82 -27.90 -18.29 19.12
CA ALA A 82 -29.01 -18.66 18.27
C ALA A 82 -30.35 -18.19 18.84
N PRO A 83 -31.39 -18.02 18.01
CA PRO A 83 -32.73 -17.61 18.47
C PRO A 83 -33.33 -18.56 19.52
N ASP A 84 -33.06 -19.86 19.42
CA ASP A 84 -33.55 -20.87 20.36
C ASP A 84 -32.89 -20.84 21.75
N GLY A 85 -31.85 -20.02 21.93
CA GLY A 85 -31.14 -19.85 23.20
C GLY A 85 -29.88 -20.71 23.33
N THR A 86 -29.58 -21.55 22.34
CA THR A 86 -28.27 -22.20 22.25
C THR A 86 -27.21 -21.18 21.86
N PHE A 87 -25.97 -21.40 22.30
CA PHE A 87 -24.86 -20.51 21.99
C PHE A 87 -23.57 -21.30 21.73
N ASP A 88 -22.72 -20.72 20.91
CA ASP A 88 -21.36 -21.16 20.63
C ASP A 88 -20.35 -20.09 21.09
N PHE A 89 -19.22 -20.55 21.63
CA PHE A 89 -18.14 -19.69 22.07
C PHE A 89 -16.79 -20.27 21.63
N ASP A 90 -16.14 -19.56 20.71
CA ASP A 90 -14.80 -19.86 20.24
C ASP A 90 -13.81 -18.81 20.74
N PHE A 91 -12.60 -19.22 21.10
CA PHE A 91 -11.55 -18.30 21.51
C PHE A 91 -10.20 -18.69 20.93
N TYR A 92 -9.33 -17.70 20.76
CA TYR A 92 -8.05 -17.83 20.10
C TYR A 92 -6.94 -17.29 21.00
N VAL A 93 -6.00 -18.17 21.36
CA VAL A 93 -4.90 -17.83 22.29
C VAL A 93 -3.68 -17.27 21.57
N ASP A 94 -3.38 -17.81 20.39
CA ASP A 94 -2.18 -17.48 19.62
C ASP A 94 -2.48 -16.80 18.28
N GLY A 95 -3.77 -16.65 17.95
CA GLY A 95 -4.20 -15.98 16.73
C GLY A 95 -3.88 -14.48 16.81
N ASP A 96 -3.30 -13.95 15.74
CA ASP A 96 -3.04 -12.52 15.60
C ASP A 96 -4.35 -11.75 15.41
N PRO A 97 -4.73 -10.86 16.36
CA PRO A 97 -5.96 -10.12 16.23
C PRO A 97 -5.91 -9.15 15.05
N GLN A 98 -6.94 -9.24 14.20
CA GLN A 98 -7.15 -8.28 13.11
C GLN A 98 -7.88 -7.07 13.68
N TRP A 99 -7.14 -5.99 13.90
CA TRP A 99 -7.64 -4.74 14.45
C TRP A 99 -8.18 -3.82 13.36
N SER A 100 -9.29 -3.13 13.63
CA SER A 100 -9.75 -2.00 12.79
C SER A 100 -8.86 -0.76 13.00
N ALA A 101 -8.25 -0.63 14.18
CA ALA A 101 -7.27 0.41 14.49
C ALA A 101 -6.03 -0.26 15.13
N PRO A 102 -4.82 -0.13 14.58
CA PRO A 102 -3.66 -0.83 15.10
C PRO A 102 -3.40 -0.56 16.59
N ALA A 103 -3.26 -1.63 17.37
CA ALA A 103 -2.85 -1.51 18.78
C ALA A 103 -1.38 -1.04 18.89
N GLU A 104 -1.12 -0.15 19.84
CA GLU A 104 0.24 0.33 20.12
C GLU A 104 1.15 -0.80 20.62
N PRO A 105 2.47 -0.79 20.30
CA PRO A 105 3.42 -1.81 20.76
C PRO A 105 3.44 -2.02 22.27
N ASP A 106 3.19 -0.98 23.07
CA ASP A 106 3.18 -1.08 24.53
C ASP A 106 2.02 -1.91 25.06
N ALA A 107 0.87 -1.92 24.38
CA ALA A 107 -0.27 -2.76 24.77
C ALA A 107 0.09 -4.26 24.76
N TYR A 108 0.93 -4.68 23.81
CA TYR A 108 1.46 -6.04 23.72
C TYR A 108 2.46 -6.38 24.83
N ARG A 109 3.19 -5.38 25.37
CA ARG A 109 4.09 -5.57 26.51
C ARG A 109 3.29 -5.67 27.80
N ASP A 110 2.37 -4.73 28.02
CA ASP A 110 1.47 -4.70 29.19
C ASP A 110 0.67 -6.00 29.32
N GLU A 111 0.24 -6.55 28.18
CA GLU A 111 -0.42 -7.84 28.11
C GLU A 111 0.46 -8.98 28.64
N LEU A 112 1.73 -9.04 28.25
CA LEU A 112 2.68 -10.06 28.73
C LEU A 112 3.02 -9.86 30.21
N GLU A 113 3.00 -8.62 30.71
CA GLU A 113 3.19 -8.33 32.13
C GLU A 113 1.98 -8.81 32.97
N THR A 114 0.77 -8.60 32.45
CA THR A 114 -0.48 -8.94 33.15
C THR A 114 -0.80 -10.44 33.07
N PHE A 115 -0.60 -11.04 31.90
CA PHE A 115 -0.83 -12.46 31.62
C PHE A 115 0.44 -13.14 31.09
N PRO A 116 1.43 -13.39 31.96
CA PRO A 116 2.72 -13.95 31.56
C PRO A 116 2.61 -15.24 30.73
N ARG A 117 3.37 -15.24 29.64
CA ARG A 117 3.58 -16.38 28.75
C ARG A 117 5.03 -16.82 28.82
N GLU A 118 5.26 -18.13 28.92
CA GLU A 118 6.56 -18.74 28.68
C GLU A 118 6.97 -18.48 27.24
N ASP A 119 8.28 -18.44 27.01
CA ASP A 119 8.87 -18.08 25.72
C ASP A 119 8.25 -18.90 24.56
N GLU A 120 8.08 -20.22 24.72
CA GLU A 120 7.48 -21.09 23.69
C GLU A 120 6.00 -20.84 23.37
N HIS A 121 5.30 -20.04 24.20
CA HIS A 121 3.90 -19.69 24.03
C HIS A 121 3.68 -18.25 23.53
N ILE A 122 4.74 -17.54 23.19
CA ILE A 122 4.69 -16.24 22.53
C ILE A 122 4.85 -16.45 21.01
N PRO A 123 3.79 -16.21 20.21
CA PRO A 123 3.86 -16.36 18.75
C PRO A 123 4.85 -15.39 18.09
N ASP A 124 5.38 -15.76 16.93
CA ASP A 124 6.37 -14.95 16.20
C ASP A 124 5.85 -13.57 15.79
N TRP A 125 4.58 -13.47 15.38
CA TRP A 125 3.95 -12.17 15.06
C TRP A 125 3.97 -11.21 16.26
N TRP A 126 3.82 -11.73 17.48
CA TRP A 126 3.84 -10.92 18.71
C TRP A 126 5.28 -10.56 19.05
N ARG A 127 6.21 -11.52 18.95
CA ARG A 127 7.65 -11.29 19.16
C ARG A 127 8.17 -10.17 18.27
N LEU A 128 7.76 -10.13 16.99
CA LEU A 128 8.09 -9.04 16.06
C LEU A 128 7.62 -7.67 16.60
N ARG A 129 6.37 -7.55 17.06
CA ARG A 129 5.80 -6.28 17.58
C ARG A 129 6.50 -5.76 18.84
N VAL A 130 6.94 -6.66 19.72
CA VAL A 130 7.62 -6.27 20.98
C VAL A 130 9.15 -6.31 20.89
N GLY A 131 9.72 -6.66 19.75
CA GLY A 131 11.17 -6.71 19.50
C GLY A 131 11.89 -7.87 20.20
N LEU A 132 11.20 -9.00 20.41
CA LEU A 132 11.79 -10.24 20.92
C LEU A 132 12.35 -11.08 19.77
N PRO A 133 13.43 -11.86 19.99
CA PRO A 133 13.91 -12.83 19.02
C PRO A 133 12.82 -13.81 18.61
N LEU A 134 12.86 -14.33 17.38
CA LEU A 134 11.88 -15.33 16.91
C LEU A 134 11.94 -16.62 17.74
N GLY A 135 10.77 -17.20 17.97
CA GLY A 135 10.54 -18.46 18.67
C GLY A 135 10.57 -19.68 17.74
N VAL A 136 10.78 -19.49 16.44
CA VAL A 136 10.89 -20.56 15.43
C VAL A 136 11.83 -21.68 15.89
N ARG A 137 11.40 -22.93 15.65
CA ARG A 137 12.17 -24.15 15.96
C ARG A 137 12.49 -24.87 14.66
N PHE A 138 13.77 -24.90 14.30
CA PHE A 138 14.23 -25.58 13.09
C PHE A 138 14.41 -27.08 13.33
N ARG A 139 13.88 -27.90 12.41
CA ARG A 139 14.21 -29.33 12.33
C ARG A 139 15.54 -29.48 11.61
N ARG A 140 16.46 -30.30 12.13
CA ARG A 140 17.78 -30.48 11.55
C ARG A 140 17.84 -31.79 10.78
N ALA A 141 18.09 -31.70 9.48
CA ALA A 141 18.35 -32.88 8.67
C ALA A 141 19.82 -33.29 8.79
N ARG A 142 20.07 -34.59 8.94
CA ARG A 142 21.44 -35.13 8.99
C ARG A 142 21.84 -35.77 7.65
N PRO A 143 23.13 -35.67 7.28
CA PRO A 143 23.69 -36.48 6.19
C PRO A 143 23.53 -37.96 6.47
N ALA A 144 23.49 -38.77 5.42
CA ALA A 144 23.54 -40.21 5.57
C ALA A 144 24.92 -40.64 6.09
N GLU A 145 24.92 -41.58 7.04
CA GLU A 145 26.14 -42.19 7.55
C GLU A 145 26.72 -43.22 6.56
N VAL A 146 27.98 -43.60 6.76
CA VAL A 146 28.65 -44.56 5.88
C VAL A 146 27.96 -45.92 5.97
N GLY A 147 27.42 -46.40 4.86
CA GLY A 147 26.69 -47.67 4.79
C GLY A 147 25.22 -47.57 5.20
N GLU A 148 24.70 -46.36 5.46
CA GLU A 148 23.28 -46.14 5.66
C GLU A 148 22.52 -46.28 4.33
N GLU A 149 21.61 -47.25 4.27
CA GLU A 149 20.70 -47.42 3.14
C GLU A 149 19.39 -46.68 3.41
N ARG A 150 19.00 -45.80 2.48
CA ARG A 150 17.70 -45.09 2.48
C ARG A 150 16.93 -45.47 1.23
N GLU A 151 15.60 -45.47 1.33
CA GLU A 151 14.75 -45.74 0.18
C GLU A 151 15.06 -44.73 -0.94
N PRO A 152 15.37 -45.20 -2.17
CA PRO A 152 15.72 -44.32 -3.26
C PRO A 152 14.51 -43.46 -3.66
N LEU A 153 14.79 -42.21 -4.05
CA LEU A 153 13.75 -41.35 -4.61
C LEU A 153 13.29 -41.90 -5.97
N PRO A 154 12.00 -41.79 -6.31
CA PRO A 154 11.54 -42.06 -7.67
C PRO A 154 12.31 -41.21 -8.70
N ASP A 155 12.58 -41.77 -9.88
CA ASP A 155 13.38 -41.11 -10.93
C ASP A 155 12.86 -39.71 -11.31
N GLY A 156 11.54 -39.49 -11.26
CA GLY A 156 10.93 -38.19 -11.52
C GLY A 156 11.06 -37.17 -10.38
N GLU A 157 11.22 -37.63 -9.13
CA GLU A 157 11.31 -36.76 -7.96
C GLU A 157 12.74 -36.33 -7.65
N LEU A 158 13.73 -37.17 -7.94
CA LEU A 158 15.14 -36.88 -7.68
C LEU A 158 15.56 -35.48 -8.17
N PRO A 159 15.33 -35.07 -9.43
CA PRO A 159 15.74 -33.74 -9.89
C PRO A 159 14.99 -32.61 -9.17
N LEU A 160 13.74 -32.83 -8.77
CA LEU A 160 12.91 -31.84 -8.07
C LEU A 160 13.37 -31.64 -6.63
N VAL A 161 13.63 -32.73 -5.90
CA VAL A 161 14.17 -32.70 -4.54
C VAL A 161 15.57 -32.09 -4.54
N LEU A 162 16.41 -32.45 -5.52
CA LEU A 162 17.74 -31.88 -5.63
C LEU A 162 17.69 -30.37 -5.89
N GLN A 163 16.82 -29.94 -6.81
CA GLN A 163 16.60 -28.51 -7.09
C GLN A 163 16.12 -27.76 -5.84
N TYR A 164 15.16 -28.32 -5.10
CA TYR A 164 14.68 -27.75 -3.84
C TYR A 164 15.84 -27.52 -2.87
N LEU A 165 16.63 -28.56 -2.59
CA LEU A 165 17.72 -28.51 -1.60
C LEU A 165 18.83 -27.54 -1.98
N GLU A 166 19.07 -27.31 -3.27
CA GLU A 166 20.15 -26.44 -3.78
C GLU A 166 19.73 -24.99 -4.00
N ARG A 167 18.43 -24.73 -4.22
CA ARG A 167 17.92 -23.37 -4.45
C ARG A 167 17.82 -22.56 -3.17
N GLU A 168 17.66 -23.24 -2.04
CA GLU A 168 17.28 -22.59 -0.79
C GLU A 168 18.33 -21.72 -0.12
N ALA A 169 17.84 -20.83 0.74
CA ALA A 169 18.65 -19.80 1.36
C ALA A 169 19.83 -20.38 2.13
N LEU A 170 21.03 -19.94 1.78
CA LEU A 170 22.25 -20.22 2.54
C LEU A 170 22.17 -19.57 3.92
N VAL A 171 22.56 -20.33 4.93
CA VAL A 171 22.68 -19.92 6.33
C VAL A 171 24.14 -20.11 6.73
N GLY A 172 24.86 -18.99 6.82
CA GLY A 172 26.32 -19.00 6.85
C GLY A 172 26.90 -19.70 5.60
N ASP A 173 28.00 -20.43 5.78
CA ASP A 173 28.73 -21.05 4.67
C ASP A 173 28.45 -22.54 4.46
N THR A 174 27.66 -23.18 5.33
CA THR A 174 27.63 -24.65 5.43
C THR A 174 26.24 -25.27 5.43
N HIS A 175 25.19 -24.49 5.68
CA HIS A 175 23.83 -24.98 5.82
C HIS A 175 22.88 -24.18 4.93
N ARG A 176 21.71 -24.78 4.68
CA ARG A 176 20.57 -24.15 4.01
C ARG A 176 19.31 -24.34 4.83
N THR A 177 18.33 -23.48 4.59
CA THR A 177 17.03 -23.55 5.23
C THR A 177 15.90 -23.14 4.30
N ASP A 178 14.74 -23.76 4.49
CA ASP A 178 13.43 -23.34 3.97
C ASP A 178 12.56 -22.66 5.06
N GLY A 179 13.17 -22.31 6.20
CA GLY A 179 12.48 -21.72 7.34
C GLY A 179 11.90 -22.73 8.34
N THR A 180 11.73 -24.00 7.95
CA THR A 180 11.30 -25.09 8.85
C THR A 180 12.43 -26.09 9.11
N TRP A 181 13.13 -26.48 8.05
CA TRP A 181 14.27 -27.38 8.09
C TRP A 181 15.59 -26.65 7.92
N LEU A 182 16.63 -27.20 8.54
CA LEU A 182 18.02 -26.85 8.37
C LEU A 182 18.77 -28.10 7.89
N TRP A 183 19.50 -28.00 6.79
CA TRP A 183 20.32 -29.11 6.29
C TRP A 183 21.71 -28.63 5.88
N PRO A 184 22.75 -29.44 6.11
CA PRO A 184 24.09 -29.12 5.62
C PRO A 184 24.20 -29.36 4.10
N GLU A 185 25.11 -28.64 3.45
CA GLU A 185 25.44 -28.78 2.01
C GLU A 185 25.82 -30.20 1.59
N THR A 186 26.22 -31.03 2.56
CA THR A 186 26.52 -32.45 2.34
C THR A 186 25.28 -33.25 1.92
N VAL A 187 24.06 -32.86 2.33
CA VAL A 187 22.82 -33.56 1.96
C VAL A 187 22.57 -33.48 0.43
N PRO A 188 22.46 -32.29 -0.19
CA PRO A 188 22.34 -32.22 -1.65
C PRO A 188 23.56 -32.80 -2.37
N HIS A 189 24.77 -32.69 -1.80
CA HIS A 189 25.95 -33.33 -2.37
C HIS A 189 25.82 -34.87 -2.44
N GLN A 190 25.38 -35.52 -1.36
CA GLN A 190 25.17 -36.97 -1.30
C GLN A 190 24.08 -37.43 -2.27
N LEU A 191 22.98 -36.70 -2.35
CA LEU A 191 21.90 -37.01 -3.30
C LEU A 191 22.42 -36.94 -4.75
N ARG A 192 23.12 -35.86 -5.10
CA ARG A 192 23.67 -35.67 -6.46
C ARG A 192 24.71 -36.72 -6.83
N ARG A 193 25.64 -37.01 -5.92
CA ARG A 193 26.83 -37.83 -6.23
C ARG A 193 26.59 -39.33 -6.04
N HIS A 194 25.81 -39.70 -5.03
CA HIS A 194 25.64 -41.08 -4.60
C HIS A 194 24.19 -41.57 -4.72
N GLY A 195 23.23 -40.71 -5.10
CA GLY A 195 21.81 -41.07 -5.19
C GLY A 195 21.18 -41.36 -3.83
N ILE A 196 21.85 -41.00 -2.73
CA ILE A 196 21.36 -41.27 -1.38
C ILE A 196 20.27 -40.25 -1.04
N ALA A 197 19.07 -40.73 -0.75
CA ALA A 197 17.94 -39.88 -0.40
C ALA A 197 18.19 -39.09 0.91
N PRO A 198 17.63 -37.88 1.05
CA PRO A 198 17.53 -37.19 2.34
C PRO A 198 16.68 -37.98 3.34
N GLU A 199 16.58 -37.50 4.57
CA GLU A 199 15.70 -38.14 5.56
C GLU A 199 14.24 -38.18 5.08
N PRO A 200 13.50 -39.29 5.29
CA PRO A 200 12.15 -39.44 4.73
C PRO A 200 11.18 -38.33 5.14
N GLU A 201 11.33 -37.81 6.36
CA GLU A 201 10.51 -36.70 6.87
C GLU A 201 10.79 -35.38 6.14
N LEU A 202 12.04 -35.13 5.76
CA LEU A 202 12.40 -33.97 4.94
C LEU A 202 11.85 -34.14 3.52
N VAL A 203 11.94 -35.34 2.95
CA VAL A 203 11.36 -35.61 1.62
C VAL A 203 9.83 -35.44 1.64
N ALA A 204 9.15 -35.90 2.69
CA ALA A 204 7.71 -35.69 2.86
C ALA A 204 7.36 -34.20 2.94
N HIS A 205 8.13 -33.41 3.70
CA HIS A 205 7.96 -31.95 3.76
C HIS A 205 8.13 -31.27 2.39
N ILE A 206 9.16 -31.66 1.64
CA ILE A 206 9.40 -31.14 0.28
C ILE A 206 8.23 -31.46 -0.66
N ARG A 207 7.63 -32.65 -0.53
CA ARG A 207 6.43 -33.04 -1.31
C ARG A 207 5.20 -32.21 -0.93
N GLU A 208 5.00 -31.94 0.36
CA GLU A 208 3.90 -31.07 0.84
C GLU A 208 3.99 -29.65 0.25
N LEU A 209 5.21 -29.15 0.06
CA LEU A 209 5.49 -27.86 -0.60
C LEU A 209 5.48 -27.95 -2.14
N GLY A 210 5.11 -29.09 -2.72
CA GLY A 210 5.06 -29.27 -4.17
C GLY A 210 6.43 -29.08 -4.85
N PHE A 211 7.52 -29.41 -4.15
CA PHE A 211 8.90 -29.21 -4.60
C PHE A 211 9.26 -27.74 -4.94
N GLN A 212 8.45 -26.78 -4.49
CA GLN A 212 8.73 -25.36 -4.61
C GLN A 212 9.07 -24.82 -3.23
N PRO A 213 10.35 -24.50 -2.98
CA PRO A 213 10.67 -24.02 -1.66
C PRO A 213 10.17 -22.59 -1.43
N PRO A 214 9.83 -22.25 -0.18
CA PRO A 214 9.28 -20.97 0.21
C PRO A 214 10.35 -19.87 0.25
N TYR A 215 9.92 -18.61 0.20
CA TYR A 215 10.81 -17.51 0.54
C TYR A 215 11.05 -17.50 2.06
N VAL A 216 12.32 -17.55 2.46
CA VAL A 216 12.70 -17.45 3.86
C VAL A 216 13.08 -16.02 4.19
N GLU A 217 12.39 -15.41 5.17
CA GLU A 217 12.69 -14.06 5.63
C GLU A 217 14.12 -13.89 6.16
N HIS A 218 14.68 -12.69 6.03
CA HIS A 218 16.06 -12.41 6.43
C HIS A 218 16.29 -12.65 7.93
N LEU A 219 15.35 -12.23 8.79
CA LEU A 219 15.42 -12.50 10.23
C LEU A 219 15.41 -14.00 10.55
N VAL A 220 14.63 -14.81 9.81
CA VAL A 220 14.59 -16.27 9.99
C VAL A 220 15.95 -16.88 9.65
N ARG A 221 16.60 -16.44 8.56
CA ARG A 221 17.96 -16.90 8.19
C ARG A 221 19.00 -16.54 9.25
N ARG A 222 19.01 -15.29 9.73
CA ARG A 222 19.92 -14.87 10.81
C ARG A 222 19.65 -15.62 12.12
N THR A 223 18.38 -15.96 12.39
CA THR A 223 18.01 -16.79 13.57
C THR A 223 18.53 -18.21 13.42
N ALA A 224 18.40 -18.80 12.23
CA ALA A 224 18.96 -20.12 11.94
C ALA A 224 20.50 -20.14 12.06
N GLU A 225 21.17 -19.10 11.60
CA GLU A 225 22.62 -18.96 11.71
C GLU A 225 23.07 -18.88 13.17
N ALA A 226 22.39 -18.07 13.99
CA ALA A 226 22.66 -17.97 15.41
C ALA A 226 22.49 -19.33 16.13
N ASP A 227 21.44 -20.09 15.79
CA ASP A 227 21.19 -21.44 16.34
C ASP A 227 22.26 -22.45 15.95
N LEU A 228 22.85 -22.33 14.75
CA LEU A 228 23.96 -23.18 14.31
C LEU A 228 25.26 -22.82 15.02
N LEU A 229 25.53 -21.53 15.20
CA LEU A 229 26.75 -21.03 15.83
C LEU A 229 26.68 -21.06 17.37
N GLY A 230 25.53 -21.42 17.97
CA GLY A 230 25.31 -21.35 19.41
C GLY A 230 25.36 -19.93 19.96
N GLN A 231 25.05 -18.94 19.13
CA GLN A 231 25.04 -17.53 19.47
C GLN A 231 23.65 -17.09 19.94
N PRO A 232 23.54 -15.98 20.69
CA PRO A 232 22.24 -15.40 21.01
C PRO A 232 21.45 -15.06 19.73
N ARG A 233 20.17 -15.46 19.68
CA ARG A 233 19.28 -15.15 18.56
C ARG A 233 19.15 -13.63 18.36
N PRO A 234 19.16 -13.14 17.12
CA PRO A 234 19.04 -11.72 16.83
C PRO A 234 17.64 -11.20 17.19
N ARG A 235 17.56 -9.92 17.56
CA ARG A 235 16.29 -9.21 17.70
C ARG A 235 15.84 -8.66 16.34
N PRO A 236 14.53 -8.51 16.10
CA PRO A 236 14.00 -7.87 14.90
C PRO A 236 14.52 -6.43 14.77
N GLY A 237 14.94 -6.05 13.55
CA GLY A 237 15.20 -4.67 13.17
C GLY A 237 13.96 -3.98 12.59
N ALA A 238 14.08 -2.69 12.25
CA ALA A 238 13.00 -1.93 11.61
C ALA A 238 12.54 -2.55 10.28
N GLU A 239 13.47 -3.17 9.55
CA GLU A 239 13.26 -3.84 8.27
C GLU A 239 12.52 -5.18 8.36
N ASP A 240 12.49 -5.82 9.53
CA ASP A 240 12.02 -7.21 9.68
C ASP A 240 10.53 -7.33 10.09
N GLY A 241 9.88 -6.23 10.47
CA GLY A 241 8.54 -6.28 11.07
C GLY A 241 7.57 -5.17 10.64
N GLN A 242 8.04 -4.17 9.88
CA GLN A 242 7.20 -3.06 9.45
C GLN A 242 6.98 -3.11 7.93
N ARG A 243 5.75 -2.84 7.50
CA ARG A 243 5.45 -2.55 6.08
C ARG A 243 6.42 -1.50 5.58
N THR A 244 7.08 -1.77 4.46
CA THR A 244 8.00 -0.82 3.84
C THR A 244 7.23 0.26 3.08
N GLU A 245 7.89 1.38 2.75
CA GLU A 245 7.31 2.39 1.84
C GLU A 245 6.96 1.78 0.47
N GLY A 246 7.70 0.74 0.04
CA GLY A 246 7.42 0.00 -1.19
C GLY A 246 6.12 -0.80 -1.12
N ASP A 247 5.84 -1.42 0.02
CA ASP A 247 4.58 -2.16 0.24
C ASP A 247 3.38 -1.22 0.23
N VAL A 248 3.52 -0.05 0.88
CA VAL A 248 2.50 1.00 0.86
C VAL A 248 2.28 1.51 -0.58
N ALA A 249 3.35 1.79 -1.32
CA ALA A 249 3.26 2.24 -2.71
C ALA A 249 2.57 1.20 -3.62
N ALA A 250 2.89 -0.09 -3.45
CA ALA A 250 2.24 -1.18 -4.18
C ALA A 250 0.76 -1.31 -3.83
N GLU A 251 0.42 -1.22 -2.55
CA GLU A 251 -0.97 -1.26 -2.10
C GLU A 251 -1.79 -0.08 -2.65
N LEU A 252 -1.24 1.14 -2.65
CA LEU A 252 -1.90 2.33 -3.21
C LEU A 252 -2.25 2.17 -4.71
N GLU A 253 -1.50 1.36 -5.46
CA GLU A 253 -1.76 1.11 -6.88
C GLU A 253 -2.70 -0.09 -7.13
N THR A 254 -2.85 -0.99 -6.15
CA THR A 254 -3.62 -2.24 -6.30
C THR A 254 -4.93 -2.27 -5.52
N SER A 255 -5.02 -1.52 -4.42
CA SER A 255 -6.19 -1.43 -3.56
C SER A 255 -6.97 -0.15 -3.85
N ALA A 256 -8.29 -0.28 -3.99
CA ALA A 256 -9.16 0.88 -4.21
C ALA A 256 -9.31 1.76 -2.95
N ASP A 257 -9.29 1.13 -1.77
CA ASP A 257 -9.53 1.76 -0.47
C ASP A 257 -8.45 1.31 0.55
N PRO A 258 -7.19 1.75 0.39
CA PRO A 258 -6.12 1.40 1.32
C PRO A 258 -6.31 2.09 2.68
N GLU A 259 -6.12 1.35 3.77
CA GLU A 259 -6.12 1.90 5.12
C GLU A 259 -4.78 2.59 5.40
N LEU A 260 -4.78 3.93 5.42
CA LEU A 260 -3.59 4.74 5.66
C LEU A 260 -3.72 5.48 6.99
N SER A 261 -2.62 5.53 7.75
CA SER A 261 -2.48 6.49 8.85
C SER A 261 -2.46 7.93 8.33
N ASP A 262 -2.75 8.90 9.19
CA ASP A 262 -2.71 10.32 8.83
C ASP A 262 -1.34 10.75 8.27
N GLU A 263 -0.24 10.24 8.83
CA GLU A 263 1.12 10.52 8.37
C GLU A 263 1.36 9.98 6.95
N GLN A 264 1.00 8.72 6.70
CA GLN A 264 1.10 8.10 5.37
C GLN A 264 0.25 8.86 4.34
N LEU A 265 -0.96 9.26 4.70
CA LEU A 265 -1.84 10.01 3.81
C LEU A 265 -1.26 11.39 3.43
N LEU A 266 -0.62 12.09 4.36
CA LEU A 266 0.06 13.36 4.05
C LEU A 266 1.23 13.16 3.08
N VAL A 267 2.01 12.09 3.24
CA VAL A 267 3.09 11.73 2.31
C VAL A 267 2.52 11.46 0.92
N VAL A 268 1.45 10.66 0.84
CA VAL A 268 0.75 10.36 -0.42
C VAL A 268 0.21 11.63 -1.07
N LEU A 269 -0.42 12.52 -0.31
CA LEU A 269 -0.93 13.80 -0.82
C LEU A 269 0.18 14.63 -1.46
N VAL A 270 1.32 14.80 -0.79
CA VAL A 270 2.48 15.54 -1.33
C VAL A 270 3.02 14.89 -2.59
N GLN A 271 3.17 13.56 -2.60
CA GLN A 271 3.63 12.80 -3.76
C GLN A 271 2.67 12.98 -4.95
N ARG A 272 1.35 12.87 -4.74
CA ARG A 272 0.34 13.05 -5.81
C ARG A 272 0.34 14.47 -6.35
N LEU A 273 0.40 15.49 -5.49
CA LEU A 273 0.53 16.89 -5.93
C LEU A 273 1.79 17.07 -6.80
N GLY A 274 2.93 16.49 -6.38
CA GLY A 274 4.17 16.50 -7.15
C GLY A 274 4.06 15.80 -8.50
N SER A 275 3.49 14.58 -8.54
CA SER A 275 3.31 13.79 -9.76
C SER A 275 2.40 14.46 -10.80
N PHE A 276 1.43 15.28 -10.35
CA PHE A 276 0.60 16.11 -11.23
C PHE A 276 1.20 17.49 -11.53
N GLY A 277 2.45 17.74 -11.12
CA GLY A 277 3.18 18.97 -11.43
C GLY A 277 2.69 20.19 -10.64
N VAL A 278 2.06 20.01 -9.48
CA VAL A 278 1.72 21.11 -8.58
C VAL A 278 2.99 21.64 -7.94
N TRP A 279 3.17 22.95 -8.01
CA TRP A 279 4.36 23.62 -7.51
C TRP A 279 4.37 23.68 -5.98
N PRO A 280 5.50 23.39 -5.32
CA PRO A 280 5.61 23.50 -3.87
C PRO A 280 5.27 24.90 -3.33
N GLN A 281 5.39 25.95 -4.15
CA GLN A 281 5.05 27.32 -3.78
C GLN A 281 3.56 27.66 -3.97
N ALA A 282 2.78 26.81 -4.63
CA ALA A 282 1.34 27.01 -4.83
C ALA A 282 0.51 26.64 -3.59
N TYR A 283 1.07 25.81 -2.70
CA TYR A 283 0.38 25.31 -1.53
C TYR A 283 1.25 25.28 -0.26
N ARG A 284 0.64 25.01 0.89
CA ARG A 284 1.31 24.74 2.17
C ARG A 284 0.56 23.64 2.92
N ILE A 285 1.28 22.74 3.59
CA ILE A 285 0.70 21.72 4.47
C ILE A 285 1.30 21.91 5.87
N GLY A 286 0.48 21.80 6.90
CA GLY A 286 0.85 21.97 8.32
C GLY A 286 0.81 23.41 8.82
N ALA A 287 0.66 24.40 7.94
CA ALA A 287 0.60 25.81 8.32
C ALA A 287 -0.26 26.61 7.32
N VAL A 288 -0.80 27.73 7.80
CA VAL A 288 -1.52 28.70 6.97
C VAL A 288 -0.54 29.76 6.46
N GLU A 289 -0.60 30.06 5.16
CA GLU A 289 0.18 31.11 4.53
C GLU A 289 -0.68 31.89 3.53
N ALA A 290 -0.68 33.22 3.66
CA ALA A 290 -1.48 34.09 2.81
C ALA A 290 -1.13 33.94 1.32
N GLY A 291 -2.15 33.88 0.46
CA GLY A 291 -1.97 33.75 -0.99
C GLY A 291 -1.68 32.33 -1.48
N LYS A 292 -1.74 31.31 -0.61
CA LYS A 292 -1.56 29.90 -0.97
C LYS A 292 -2.74 29.05 -0.54
N TRP A 293 -2.95 27.95 -1.24
CA TRP A 293 -3.83 26.90 -0.75
C TRP A 293 -3.16 26.17 0.40
N CYS A 294 -3.80 26.13 1.56
CA CYS A 294 -3.22 25.57 2.77
C CYS A 294 -4.07 24.43 3.32
N LEU A 295 -3.41 23.40 3.87
CA LEU A 295 -4.03 22.38 4.71
C LEU A 295 -3.37 22.44 6.09
N SER A 296 -4.13 22.70 7.14
CA SER A 296 -3.62 22.80 8.51
C SER A 296 -4.55 22.12 9.51
N ARG A 297 -3.98 21.68 10.64
CA ARG A 297 -4.75 21.17 11.77
C ARG A 297 -5.19 22.32 12.67
N GLY A 298 -6.49 22.47 12.86
CA GLY A 298 -7.12 23.43 13.78
C GLY A 298 -7.63 22.74 15.05
N GLU A 299 -8.30 23.51 15.92
CA GLU A 299 -8.86 22.98 17.19
C GLU A 299 -10.02 21.99 16.97
N ALA A 300 -10.81 22.19 15.91
CA ALA A 300 -12.00 21.39 15.61
C ALA A 300 -11.77 20.32 14.52
N GLY A 301 -10.53 20.07 14.11
CA GLY A 301 -10.20 19.11 13.05
C GLY A 301 -9.21 19.67 12.03
N TRP A 302 -9.44 19.40 10.75
CA TRP A 302 -8.60 19.84 9.63
C TRP A 302 -9.24 21.01 8.90
N THR A 303 -8.42 21.95 8.41
CA THR A 303 -8.90 23.14 7.70
C THR A 303 -8.15 23.28 6.38
N VAL A 304 -8.91 23.47 5.31
CA VAL A 304 -8.40 23.87 3.99
C VAL A 304 -8.67 25.35 3.80
N THR A 305 -7.60 26.13 3.66
CA THR A 305 -7.68 27.58 3.41
C THR A 305 -7.32 27.85 1.96
N SER A 306 -8.21 28.51 1.22
CA SER A 306 -7.95 28.95 -0.15
C SER A 306 -6.93 30.09 -0.21
N ALA A 307 -6.36 30.34 -1.38
CA ALA A 307 -5.43 31.45 -1.60
C ALA A 307 -6.04 32.83 -1.27
N THR A 308 -7.37 32.98 -1.30
CA THR A 308 -8.08 34.21 -0.94
C THR A 308 -8.42 34.30 0.55
N GLY A 309 -8.07 33.29 1.35
CA GLY A 309 -8.34 33.23 2.78
C GLY A 309 -9.70 32.66 3.17
N ALA A 310 -10.49 32.13 2.23
CA ALA A 310 -11.72 31.41 2.57
C ALA A 310 -11.36 30.03 3.15
N GLU A 311 -11.96 29.67 4.28
CA GLU A 311 -11.68 28.46 5.05
C GLU A 311 -12.81 27.45 4.96
N GLN A 312 -12.45 26.17 4.93
CA GLN A 312 -13.38 25.06 5.01
C GLN A 312 -12.84 24.02 6.00
N THR A 313 -13.66 23.63 6.97
CA THR A 313 -13.29 22.71 8.05
C THR A 313 -13.83 21.31 7.80
N PHE A 314 -13.04 20.31 8.20
CA PHE A 314 -13.32 18.89 8.03
C PHE A 314 -12.98 18.14 9.32
N THR A 315 -13.77 17.13 9.67
CA THR A 315 -13.51 16.29 10.85
C THR A 315 -12.33 15.35 10.60
N HIS A 316 -12.21 14.80 9.40
CA HIS A 316 -11.22 13.79 9.05
C HIS A 316 -10.22 14.32 8.00
N LEU A 317 -8.97 13.88 8.11
CA LEU A 317 -7.91 14.27 7.17
C LEU A 317 -8.19 13.84 5.72
N PRO A 318 -8.73 12.64 5.42
CA PRO A 318 -9.03 12.23 4.05
C PRO A 318 -9.89 13.22 3.28
N ASP A 319 -10.95 13.75 3.90
CA ASP A 319 -11.86 14.70 3.26
C ASP A 319 -11.13 16.02 2.95
N ALA A 320 -10.33 16.51 3.89
CA ALA A 320 -9.55 17.73 3.73
C ALA A 320 -8.45 17.58 2.65
N ALA A 321 -7.79 16.41 2.62
CA ALA A 321 -6.78 16.08 1.63
C ALA A 321 -7.37 15.99 0.21
N GLN A 322 -8.52 15.32 0.05
CA GLN A 322 -9.27 15.26 -1.21
C GLN A 322 -9.71 16.64 -1.68
N GLN A 323 -10.20 17.50 -0.76
CA GLN A 323 -10.57 18.87 -1.08
C GLN A 323 -9.37 19.69 -1.57
N LEU A 324 -8.23 19.63 -0.88
CA LEU A 324 -7.02 20.35 -1.29
C LEU A 324 -6.53 19.87 -2.67
N LEU A 325 -6.47 18.55 -2.87
CA LEU A 325 -6.07 17.94 -4.13
C LEU A 325 -7.00 18.37 -5.28
N GLY A 326 -8.31 18.24 -5.09
CA GLY A 326 -9.32 18.67 -6.07
C GLY A 326 -9.25 20.18 -6.35
N ALA A 327 -9.08 20.99 -5.31
CA ALA A 327 -8.96 22.44 -5.46
C ALA A 327 -7.74 22.84 -6.32
N LEU A 328 -6.61 22.16 -6.18
CA LEU A 328 -5.39 22.45 -6.94
C LEU A 328 -5.44 21.90 -8.38
N LEU A 329 -6.00 20.70 -8.57
CA LEU A 329 -5.99 20.02 -9.88
C LEU A 329 -7.14 20.43 -10.81
N LEU A 330 -8.30 20.83 -10.28
CA LEU A 330 -9.47 21.20 -11.09
C LEU A 330 -9.21 22.43 -11.98
N HIS A 331 -8.36 23.35 -11.53
CA HIS A 331 -8.02 24.56 -12.28
C HIS A 331 -6.51 24.58 -12.57
N PRO A 332 -6.07 24.31 -13.82
CA PRO A 332 -4.65 24.17 -14.15
C PRO A 332 -3.76 25.37 -13.77
N ALA A 333 -4.32 26.58 -13.73
CA ALA A 333 -3.58 27.78 -13.30
C ALA A 333 -3.20 27.75 -11.79
N ARG A 334 -3.88 26.94 -10.97
CA ARG A 334 -3.57 26.78 -9.55
C ARG A 334 -2.35 25.90 -9.31
N LEU A 335 -1.99 25.05 -10.26
CA LEU A 335 -0.76 24.24 -10.19
C LEU A 335 0.47 25.11 -9.92
N THR A 336 0.50 26.32 -10.46
CA THR A 336 1.62 27.29 -10.32
C THR A 336 1.29 28.46 -9.39
N GLY A 337 0.10 28.45 -8.76
CA GLY A 337 -0.41 29.60 -8.01
C GLY A 337 -0.62 30.85 -8.89
N GLY A 338 -0.82 30.67 -10.20
CA GLY A 338 -0.94 31.75 -11.18
C GLY A 338 0.37 32.48 -11.48
N ARG A 339 1.52 31.95 -11.05
CA ARG A 339 2.84 32.54 -11.25
C ARG A 339 3.49 32.01 -12.53
N GLU A 340 4.35 32.83 -13.12
CA GLU A 340 5.29 32.37 -14.15
C GLU A 340 6.26 31.35 -13.55
N THR A 341 6.59 30.34 -14.34
CA THR A 341 7.35 29.18 -13.88
C THR A 341 8.78 29.21 -14.44
N PRO A 342 9.84 28.88 -13.68
CA PRO A 342 11.14 28.47 -14.20
C PRO A 342 11.15 27.52 -15.42
N LEU A 343 10.11 26.69 -15.59
CA LEU A 343 9.82 25.83 -16.77
C LEU A 343 9.60 26.62 -18.07
N GLU A 344 9.69 27.95 -18.02
CA GLU A 344 9.62 28.89 -19.15
C GLU A 344 10.99 29.46 -19.53
N THR A 345 12.08 29.01 -18.89
CA THR A 345 13.45 29.36 -19.27
C THR A 345 13.97 28.49 -20.41
N ALA A 346 14.80 29.08 -21.29
CA ALA A 346 15.31 28.40 -22.49
C ALA A 346 16.08 27.09 -22.19
N LYS A 347 16.73 26.99 -21.02
CA LYS A 347 17.51 25.81 -20.62
C LYS A 347 16.62 24.60 -20.27
N GLU A 348 15.42 24.83 -19.74
CA GLU A 348 14.48 23.75 -19.39
C GLU A 348 13.58 23.35 -20.56
N VAL A 349 13.56 24.16 -21.63
CA VAL A 349 12.76 23.92 -22.85
C VAL A 349 13.38 22.85 -23.76
N ASP A 350 14.70 22.77 -23.82
CA ASP A 350 15.41 21.79 -24.67
C ASP A 350 15.16 20.33 -24.23
N ASP A 351 14.89 20.12 -22.94
CA ASP A 351 14.65 18.79 -22.35
C ASP A 351 13.22 18.26 -22.57
N TRP A 352 12.32 19.04 -23.19
CA TRP A 352 10.95 18.58 -23.46
C TRP A 352 10.94 17.49 -24.56
N PRO A 353 10.16 16.41 -24.36
CA PRO A 353 10.15 15.26 -25.29
C PRO A 353 9.52 15.57 -26.66
N ILE A 354 8.80 16.69 -26.78
CA ILE A 354 8.17 17.15 -28.01
C ILE A 354 8.59 18.60 -28.24
N GLN A 355 9.25 18.84 -29.37
CA GLN A 355 9.72 20.16 -29.77
C GLN A 355 8.87 20.73 -30.92
N PRO A 356 8.72 22.06 -31.00
CA PRO A 356 8.11 22.70 -32.16
C PRO A 356 8.92 22.39 -33.43
N ALA A 357 8.21 22.13 -34.51
CA ALA A 357 8.81 21.94 -35.83
C ALA A 357 9.43 23.25 -36.33
N ALA A 358 10.38 23.13 -37.26
CA ALA A 358 11.08 24.29 -37.80
C ALA A 358 10.10 25.34 -38.35
N GLY A 359 10.23 26.58 -37.87
CA GLY A 359 9.38 27.70 -38.25
C GLY A 359 8.19 27.92 -37.30
N ASP A 360 7.74 26.92 -36.54
CA ASP A 360 6.74 27.13 -35.49
C ASP A 360 7.37 27.83 -34.26
N PRO A 361 6.57 28.61 -33.50
CA PRO A 361 7.07 29.30 -32.31
C PRO A 361 7.71 28.37 -31.27
N PRO A 362 8.80 28.80 -30.60
CA PRO A 362 9.44 28.00 -29.56
C PRO A 362 8.54 27.83 -28.33
N LEU A 363 8.77 26.79 -27.53
CA LEU A 363 8.02 26.53 -26.29
C LEU A 363 8.17 27.64 -25.23
N THR A 364 9.14 28.53 -25.38
CA THR A 364 9.27 29.74 -24.53
C THR A 364 8.10 30.70 -24.69
N LEU A 365 7.34 30.61 -25.80
CA LEU A 365 6.11 31.39 -25.99
C LEU A 365 4.85 30.71 -25.43
N LEU A 366 5.01 29.60 -24.71
CA LEU A 366 3.93 28.90 -24.01
C LEU A 366 4.18 28.93 -22.50
N ARG A 367 3.20 29.40 -21.74
CA ARG A 367 3.15 29.31 -20.28
C ARG A 367 2.33 28.12 -19.80
N ASN A 368 2.53 27.70 -18.55
CA ASN A 368 1.81 26.56 -17.94
C ASN A 368 1.89 25.28 -18.80
N LYS A 369 3.09 25.01 -19.33
CA LYS A 369 3.34 23.85 -20.18
C LYS A 369 3.17 22.55 -19.39
N ARG A 370 2.56 21.55 -20.01
CA ARG A 370 2.49 20.18 -19.47
C ARG A 370 2.34 19.18 -20.60
N LEU A 371 2.82 17.97 -20.37
CA LEU A 371 2.52 16.84 -21.24
C LEU A 371 1.10 16.36 -20.94
N THR A 372 0.28 16.20 -21.97
CA THR A 372 -1.08 15.70 -21.83
C THR A 372 -1.41 14.76 -22.99
N ARG A 373 -2.46 13.94 -22.81
CA ARG A 373 -2.98 13.08 -23.85
C ARG A 373 -4.28 13.67 -24.39
N LEU A 374 -4.28 14.10 -25.65
CA LEU A 374 -5.50 14.48 -26.34
C LEU A 374 -6.28 13.23 -26.73
N PRO A 375 -7.57 13.13 -26.41
CA PRO A 375 -8.40 11.98 -26.80
C PRO A 375 -8.66 11.95 -28.31
N GLU A 376 -9.01 10.77 -28.81
CA GLU A 376 -9.55 10.61 -30.16
C GLU A 376 -10.83 11.45 -30.32
N GLY A 377 -11.04 12.00 -31.51
CA GLY A 377 -12.16 12.89 -31.82
C GLY A 377 -11.92 14.36 -31.47
N THR A 378 -10.84 14.69 -30.74
CA THR A 378 -10.46 16.09 -30.47
C THR A 378 -10.28 16.85 -31.77
N VAL A 379 -10.89 18.04 -31.85
CA VAL A 379 -10.77 18.95 -32.99
C VAL A 379 -9.76 20.04 -32.66
N VAL A 380 -8.79 20.23 -33.54
CA VAL A 380 -7.71 21.21 -33.40
C VAL A 380 -7.63 22.09 -34.64
N LEU A 381 -7.21 23.34 -34.46
CA LEU A 381 -7.07 24.33 -35.52
C LEU A 381 -5.61 24.72 -35.70
N ARG A 382 -5.10 24.67 -36.93
CA ARG A 382 -3.76 25.16 -37.29
C ARG A 382 -3.87 26.49 -38.03
N PHE A 383 -2.97 27.42 -37.72
CA PHE A 383 -2.69 28.60 -38.53
C PHE A 383 -1.27 28.55 -39.10
N GLY A 384 -1.14 28.84 -40.39
CA GLY A 384 0.11 28.82 -41.13
C GLY A 384 0.35 27.55 -41.94
N GLU A 385 1.28 27.67 -42.88
CA GLU A 385 1.65 26.64 -43.86
C GLU A 385 2.36 25.43 -43.22
N GLU A 386 2.49 24.36 -43.99
CA GLU A 386 3.36 23.23 -43.68
C GLU A 386 4.84 23.52 -44.06
N PRO A 387 5.82 22.88 -43.40
CA PRO A 387 5.69 21.93 -42.30
C PRO A 387 5.46 22.63 -40.95
N GLY A 388 4.74 21.97 -40.05
CA GLY A 388 4.67 22.39 -38.66
C GLY A 388 3.88 21.41 -37.80
N ASN A 389 3.91 21.59 -36.49
CA ASN A 389 3.26 20.71 -35.52
C ASN A 389 2.53 21.47 -34.40
N LEU A 390 2.54 22.81 -34.43
CA LEU A 390 1.73 23.64 -33.54
C LEU A 390 0.30 23.70 -34.06
N VAL A 391 -0.63 23.36 -33.17
CA VAL A 391 -2.08 23.52 -33.36
C VAL A 391 -2.67 24.17 -32.12
N HIS A 392 -3.92 24.60 -32.22
CA HIS A 392 -4.66 25.22 -31.14
C HIS A 392 -5.98 24.49 -30.90
N HIS A 393 -6.63 24.80 -29.78
CA HIS A 393 -8.02 24.39 -29.55
C HIS A 393 -8.92 24.80 -30.73
N GLY A 394 -9.87 23.95 -31.13
CA GLY A 394 -10.66 24.15 -32.36
C GLY A 394 -11.44 25.47 -32.45
N GLU A 395 -11.80 26.07 -31.31
CA GLU A 395 -12.55 27.33 -31.24
C GLU A 395 -11.67 28.57 -30.92
N VAL A 396 -10.36 28.48 -31.18
CA VAL A 396 -9.43 29.59 -30.88
C VAL A 396 -9.71 30.82 -31.76
N ARG A 397 -9.53 32.02 -31.20
CA ARG A 397 -9.48 33.27 -31.98
C ARG A 397 -8.05 33.55 -32.40
N PHE A 398 -7.80 33.88 -33.66
CA PHE A 398 -6.46 34.15 -34.17
C PHE A 398 -5.68 35.17 -33.31
N ALA A 399 -6.33 36.26 -32.88
CA ALA A 399 -5.71 37.29 -32.03
C ALA A 399 -5.13 36.76 -30.71
N THR A 400 -5.62 35.63 -30.19
CA THR A 400 -5.10 35.01 -28.96
C THR A 400 -3.93 34.06 -29.20
N THR A 401 -3.59 33.74 -30.45
CA THR A 401 -2.53 32.76 -30.78
C THR A 401 -1.13 33.32 -30.63
N SER A 402 -0.97 34.64 -30.63
CA SER A 402 0.34 35.31 -30.67
C SER A 402 1.20 34.88 -31.87
N LEU A 403 0.59 34.48 -32.97
CA LEU A 403 1.27 34.18 -34.22
C LEU A 403 1.44 35.44 -35.09
N PRO A 404 2.46 35.49 -35.96
CA PRO A 404 2.56 36.54 -36.97
C PRO A 404 1.30 36.63 -37.84
N LEU A 405 0.84 37.85 -38.15
CA LEU A 405 -0.46 38.13 -38.79
C LEU A 405 -0.64 37.39 -40.13
N GLU A 406 0.44 37.19 -40.89
CA GLU A 406 0.43 36.46 -42.15
C GLU A 406 -0.08 35.02 -42.03
N ARG A 407 0.04 34.40 -40.85
CA ARG A 407 -0.43 33.03 -40.60
C ARG A 407 -1.96 32.90 -40.56
N GLU A 408 -2.70 33.99 -40.37
CA GLU A 408 -4.16 33.99 -40.39
C GLU A 408 -4.73 33.59 -41.75
N ARG A 409 -3.97 33.81 -42.83
CA ARG A 409 -4.41 33.55 -44.21
C ARG A 409 -4.63 32.07 -44.51
N VAL A 410 -4.00 31.18 -43.75
CA VAL A 410 -4.01 29.74 -43.97
C VAL A 410 -4.43 29.07 -42.67
N ALA A 411 -5.65 28.55 -42.65
CA ALA A 411 -6.22 27.89 -41.49
C ALA A 411 -6.80 26.53 -41.88
N HIS A 412 -6.43 25.50 -41.15
CA HIS A 412 -6.88 24.13 -41.39
C HIS A 412 -7.32 23.47 -40.09
N THR A 413 -8.47 22.80 -40.13
CA THR A 413 -9.04 22.10 -38.99
C THR A 413 -8.75 20.61 -39.14
N TYR A 414 -8.35 19.97 -38.04
CA TYR A 414 -8.05 18.55 -37.99
C TYR A 414 -8.80 17.88 -36.87
N ARG A 415 -9.22 16.63 -37.10
CA ARG A 415 -9.75 15.73 -36.09
C ARG A 415 -8.71 14.66 -35.78
N LEU A 416 -8.44 14.45 -34.50
CA LEU A 416 -7.61 13.33 -34.04
C LEU A 416 -8.34 12.01 -34.28
N ARG A 417 -7.71 11.07 -34.99
CA ARG A 417 -8.22 9.72 -35.25
C ARG A 417 -7.72 8.67 -34.26
N ARG A 418 -6.82 9.08 -33.36
CA ARG A 418 -6.39 8.32 -32.18
C ARG A 418 -5.93 9.29 -31.09
N SER A 419 -5.70 8.81 -29.89
CA SER A 419 -5.11 9.66 -28.86
C SER A 419 -3.65 10.02 -29.18
N LEU A 420 -3.27 11.26 -28.90
CA LEU A 420 -1.89 11.74 -29.06
C LEU A 420 -1.37 12.36 -27.76
N HIS A 421 -0.13 12.02 -27.40
CA HIS A 421 0.60 12.75 -26.36
C HIS A 421 1.14 14.04 -26.96
N VAL A 422 0.84 15.17 -26.32
CA VAL A 422 1.17 16.51 -26.80
C VAL A 422 1.71 17.35 -25.66
N VAL A 423 2.51 18.35 -26.00
CA VAL A 423 2.78 19.45 -25.06
C VAL A 423 1.65 20.45 -25.21
N THR A 424 0.92 20.72 -24.13
CA THR A 424 -0.08 21.79 -24.09
C THR A 424 0.43 22.97 -23.29
N GLY A 425 0.04 24.17 -23.69
CA GLY A 425 0.33 25.40 -22.95
C GLY A 425 -0.59 26.53 -23.37
N VAL A 426 -0.46 27.66 -22.70
CA VAL A 426 -1.18 28.89 -23.04
C VAL A 426 -0.21 29.85 -23.72
N THR A 427 -0.59 30.42 -24.86
CA THR A 427 0.25 31.38 -25.57
C THR A 427 0.46 32.64 -24.72
N VAL A 428 1.70 33.11 -24.65
CA VAL A 428 2.04 34.38 -23.97
C VAL A 428 1.76 35.57 -24.92
N PRO A 429 1.56 36.79 -24.39
CA PRO A 429 1.49 37.99 -25.23
C PRO A 429 2.78 38.18 -26.04
N TRP A 430 2.67 38.35 -27.35
CA TRP A 430 3.82 38.55 -28.24
C TRP A 430 3.40 39.27 -29.53
N ALA A 431 4.31 40.04 -30.15
CA ALA A 431 4.08 40.81 -31.38
C ALA A 431 2.76 41.63 -31.40
N ASN A 432 2.48 42.35 -30.30
CA ASN A 432 1.27 43.17 -30.10
C ASN A 432 -0.05 42.39 -30.05
N LEU A 433 0.00 41.06 -29.91
CA LEU A 433 -1.17 40.22 -29.68
C LEU A 433 -1.31 39.86 -28.19
N PRO A 434 -2.54 39.78 -27.67
CA PRO A 434 -2.80 39.54 -26.24
C PRO A 434 -2.43 38.14 -25.73
N GLY A 435 -2.19 37.16 -26.62
CA GLY A 435 -2.02 35.77 -26.23
C GLY A 435 -3.29 35.16 -25.61
N GLY A 436 -3.13 34.06 -24.87
CA GLY A 436 -4.21 33.41 -24.13
C GLY A 436 -4.87 32.23 -24.84
N ALA A 437 -4.42 31.84 -26.03
CA ALA A 437 -4.88 30.64 -26.71
C ALA A 437 -4.33 29.38 -26.04
N VAL A 438 -5.15 28.33 -25.96
CA VAL A 438 -4.65 26.98 -25.68
C VAL A 438 -4.00 26.44 -26.95
N ALA A 439 -2.73 26.10 -26.84
CA ALA A 439 -1.93 25.53 -27.90
C ALA A 439 -1.51 24.10 -27.56
N TYR A 440 -1.26 23.32 -28.60
CA TYR A 440 -0.76 21.95 -28.55
C TYR A 440 0.39 21.81 -29.56
N VAL A 441 1.52 21.30 -29.09
CA VAL A 441 2.63 20.89 -29.95
C VAL A 441 2.56 19.38 -30.10
N LEU A 442 2.33 18.93 -31.33
CA LEU A 442 2.20 17.52 -31.67
C LEU A 442 3.59 16.86 -31.83
N PRO A 443 3.73 15.54 -31.61
CA PRO A 443 5.03 14.86 -31.60
C PRO A 443 5.70 14.77 -32.99
N LYS A 444 4.96 15.07 -34.05
CA LYS A 444 5.42 15.05 -35.45
C LYS A 444 4.74 16.19 -36.22
N PRO A 445 5.29 16.61 -37.38
CA PRO A 445 4.61 17.51 -38.30
C PRO A 445 3.23 17.01 -38.74
N ILE A 446 2.34 17.93 -39.11
CA ILE A 446 0.97 17.64 -39.58
C ILE A 446 0.96 16.63 -40.72
N ALA A 447 1.78 16.83 -41.76
CA ALA A 447 1.84 15.94 -42.92
C ALA A 447 2.14 14.48 -42.54
N GLU A 448 2.98 14.24 -41.54
CA GLU A 448 3.27 12.88 -41.07
C GLU A 448 2.09 12.26 -40.31
N HIS A 449 1.40 13.06 -39.50
CA HIS A 449 0.19 12.60 -38.80
C HIS A 449 -0.97 12.34 -39.74
N GLU A 450 -1.10 13.09 -40.84
CA GLU A 450 -2.08 12.76 -41.88
C GLU A 450 -1.69 11.49 -42.63
N SER A 451 -0.40 11.35 -42.97
CA SER A 451 0.11 10.17 -43.68
C SER A 451 -0.02 8.88 -42.87
N ASP A 452 0.17 8.94 -41.55
CA ASP A 452 0.03 7.77 -40.66
C ASP A 452 -1.40 7.60 -40.11
N GLY A 453 -2.34 8.46 -40.54
CA GLY A 453 -3.75 8.41 -40.18
C GLY A 453 -4.05 8.85 -38.74
N SER A 454 -3.10 9.47 -38.03
CA SER A 454 -3.33 10.05 -36.70
C SER A 454 -4.21 11.29 -36.72
N LEU A 455 -4.14 12.07 -37.79
CA LEU A 455 -4.99 13.24 -38.05
C LEU A 455 -5.78 13.05 -39.34
N GLU A 456 -7.00 13.56 -39.33
CA GLU A 456 -7.81 13.74 -40.53
C GLU A 456 -8.15 15.22 -40.66
N ARG A 457 -7.85 15.81 -41.81
CA ARG A 457 -8.31 17.15 -42.15
C ARG A 457 -9.82 17.16 -42.35
N ILE A 458 -10.49 18.13 -41.74
CA ILE A 458 -11.94 18.33 -41.81
C ILE A 458 -12.26 19.72 -42.33
N GLU A 459 -13.41 19.85 -43.00
CA GLU A 459 -13.92 21.12 -43.55
C GLU A 459 -14.51 22.04 -42.47
#